data_AF-A0A6I3HJK1-F1
#
_entry.id   AF-A0A6I3HJK1-F1
#
_cell.length_a   1.000
_cell.length_b   1.000
_cell.length_c   1.000
_cell.angle_alpha   90.00
_cell.angle_beta   90.00
_cell.angle_gamma   90.00
#
_symmetry.space_group_name_H-M   'P 1'
#
loop_
_entity.id
_entity.type
_entity.pdbx_description
1 polymer ?
#
loop_
_entity_poly.entity_id
_entity_poly.type
_entity_poly.pdbx_seq_one_letter_code
_entity_poly.pdbx_strand_id
1 'polypeptide(L)'
;MSSMASTHALGDLTWTDVRDTPRIVLIPVGSLEQHGPHLPLDTDTRIATAIAEHVCELREDLVVGPAVGIGASGEHAGFEGTLSIGTDALTTVLVELARSADAFAGVV
;
A
#
# COMPACT_ATOMS: atom_id res chain seq x y z
N MET A 1 -23.61 -2.15 15.77
CA MET A 1 -22.64 -1.23 15.13
C MET A 1 -22.23 -1.88 13.82
N SER A 2 -23.00 -1.64 12.76
CA SER A 2 -22.73 -2.25 11.45
C SER A 2 -21.42 -1.69 10.94
N SER A 3 -20.40 -2.54 10.83
CA SER A 3 -19.21 -2.24 10.03
C SER A 3 -19.72 -2.01 8.60
N MET A 4 -19.74 -0.75 8.17
CA MET A 4 -19.76 -0.50 6.73
C MET A 4 -18.41 -0.99 6.24
N ALA A 5 -18.41 -2.03 5.40
CA ALA A 5 -17.22 -2.36 4.63
C ALA A 5 -16.76 -1.07 3.95
N SER A 6 -15.51 -0.69 4.22
CA SER A 6 -14.95 0.55 3.68
C SER A 6 -14.98 0.43 2.16
N THR A 7 -15.84 1.22 1.50
CA THR A 7 -15.98 1.24 0.03
C THR A 7 -14.71 1.71 -0.68
N HIS A 8 -13.67 2.02 0.11
CA HIS A 8 -12.38 2.53 -0.33
C HIS A 8 -11.29 1.46 -0.40
N ALA A 9 -11.51 0.23 0.05
CA ALA A 9 -10.52 -0.85 -0.13
C ALA A 9 -10.70 -1.52 -1.50
N LEU A 10 -9.67 -1.50 -2.34
CA LEU A 10 -9.73 -2.08 -3.69
C LEU A 10 -10.03 -3.58 -3.66
N GLY A 11 -9.51 -4.29 -2.65
CA GLY A 11 -9.73 -5.72 -2.46
C GLY A 11 -11.18 -6.11 -2.13
N ASP A 12 -12.00 -5.14 -1.68
CA ASP A 12 -13.42 -5.36 -1.38
C ASP A 12 -14.32 -5.11 -2.60
N LEU A 13 -13.76 -4.55 -3.69
CA LEU A 13 -14.48 -4.26 -4.93
C LEU A 13 -14.40 -5.44 -5.91
N THR A 14 -15.46 -5.65 -6.67
CA THR A 14 -15.40 -6.49 -7.87
C THR A 14 -14.76 -5.74 -9.03
N TRP A 15 -14.24 -6.44 -10.03
CA TRP A 15 -13.66 -5.80 -11.22
C TRP A 15 -14.67 -4.89 -11.97
N THR A 16 -15.98 -5.20 -11.88
CA THR A 16 -17.03 -4.35 -12.46
C THR A 16 -17.22 -3.06 -11.67
N ASP A 17 -17.11 -3.08 -10.34
CA ASP A 17 -17.20 -1.87 -9.51
C ASP A 17 -16.05 -0.90 -9.83
N VAL A 18 -14.86 -1.43 -10.13
CA VAL A 18 -13.68 -0.64 -10.55
C VAL A 18 -13.91 -0.03 -11.93
N ARG A 19 -14.45 -0.80 -12.89
CA ARG A 19 -14.72 -0.32 -14.25
C ARG A 19 -15.75 0.81 -14.28
N ASP A 20 -16.77 0.72 -13.46
CA ASP A 20 -17.95 1.58 -13.55
C ASP A 20 -17.74 2.94 -12.85
N THR A 21 -16.65 3.12 -12.09
CA THR A 21 -16.29 4.39 -11.42
C THR A 21 -14.80 4.71 -11.61
N PRO A 22 -14.44 5.80 -12.30
CA PRO A 22 -13.04 6.23 -12.38
C PRO A 22 -12.51 6.59 -10.99
N ARG A 23 -11.35 6.03 -10.61
CA ARG A 23 -10.71 6.25 -9.31
C ARG A 23 -9.22 6.43 -9.48
N ILE A 24 -8.59 7.12 -8.54
CA ILE A 24 -7.14 7.12 -8.35
C ILE A 24 -6.82 6.03 -7.31
N VAL A 25 -5.89 5.12 -7.62
CA VAL A 25 -5.47 4.08 -6.68
C VAL A 25 -4.31 4.57 -5.81
N LEU A 26 -4.46 4.50 -4.50
CA LEU A 26 -3.39 4.74 -3.53
C LEU A 26 -2.72 3.42 -3.18
N ILE A 27 -1.41 3.30 -3.39
CA ILE A 27 -0.64 2.11 -3.01
C ILE A 27 0.21 2.44 -1.79
N PRO A 28 -0.14 1.97 -0.58
CA PRO A 28 0.72 2.13 0.58
C PRO A 28 2.06 1.44 0.33
N VAL A 29 3.16 2.15 0.52
CA VAL A 29 4.52 1.59 0.44
C VAL A 29 5.17 1.71 1.81
N GLY A 30 5.56 0.57 2.36
CA GLY A 30 6.26 0.48 3.63
C GLY A 30 7.46 -0.46 3.54
N SER A 31 7.79 -1.05 4.69
CA SER A 31 8.91 -1.95 4.87
C SER A 31 8.58 -3.01 5.93
N LEU A 32 9.42 -4.06 5.98
CA LEU A 32 9.47 -5.01 7.07
C LEU A 32 10.88 -4.97 7.67
N GLU A 33 11.08 -4.10 8.66
CA GLU A 33 12.39 -3.77 9.20
C GLU A 33 12.35 -3.47 10.69
N GLN A 34 13.52 -3.51 11.33
CA GLN A 34 13.64 -3.15 12.74
C GLN A 34 13.23 -1.70 13.01
N HIS A 35 12.55 -1.47 14.12
CA HIS A 35 12.20 -0.13 14.63
C HIS A 35 12.60 0.01 16.12
N GLY A 36 13.73 -0.61 16.48
CA GLY A 36 14.15 -0.77 17.88
C GLY A 36 13.23 -1.71 18.69
N PRO A 37 13.43 -1.81 20.01
CA PRO A 37 12.77 -2.82 20.86
C PRO A 37 11.31 -2.50 21.22
N HIS A 38 10.74 -1.41 20.70
CA HIS A 38 9.46 -0.86 21.16
C HIS A 38 8.39 -0.80 20.06
N LEU A 39 8.77 -1.04 18.80
CA LEU A 39 7.87 -0.99 17.66
C LEU A 39 7.89 -2.31 16.86
N PRO A 40 6.75 -2.72 16.28
CA PRO A 40 6.68 -3.86 15.37
C PRO A 40 7.52 -3.70 14.10
N LEU A 41 7.83 -4.81 13.43
CA LEU A 41 8.62 -4.79 12.19
C LEU A 41 7.90 -4.18 10.98
N ASP A 42 6.57 -4.16 11.01
CA ASP A 42 5.70 -3.66 9.94
C ASP A 42 5.20 -2.23 10.21
N THR A 43 5.89 -1.47 11.08
CA THR A 43 5.48 -0.12 11.49
C THR A 43 5.23 0.79 10.30
N ASP A 44 6.13 0.83 9.32
CA ASP A 44 5.97 1.64 8.11
C ASP A 44 4.71 1.30 7.33
N THR A 45 4.47 -0.01 7.13
CA THR A 45 3.30 -0.50 6.39
C THR A 45 2.00 -0.11 7.10
N ARG A 46 1.95 -0.21 8.44
CA ARG A 46 0.79 0.21 9.24
C ARG A 46 0.52 1.71 9.12
N ILE A 47 1.54 2.53 9.23
CA ILE A 47 1.41 3.99 9.15
C ILE A 47 0.96 4.40 7.75
N ALA A 48 1.62 3.89 6.70
CA ALA A 48 1.27 4.20 5.31
C ALA A 48 -0.17 3.79 4.99
N THR A 49 -0.60 2.60 5.45
CA THR A 49 -1.97 2.10 5.23
C THR A 49 -2.99 2.98 5.95
N ALA A 50 -2.78 3.28 7.24
CA ALA A 50 -3.69 4.11 8.01
C ALA A 50 -3.84 5.52 7.42
N ILE A 51 -2.75 6.12 6.91
CA ILE A 51 -2.80 7.40 6.20
C ILE A 51 -3.61 7.27 4.92
N ALA A 52 -3.36 6.24 4.09
CA ALA A 52 -4.08 6.03 2.84
C ALA A 52 -5.59 5.82 3.05
N GLU A 53 -5.95 4.99 4.03
CA GLU A 53 -7.34 4.77 4.44
C GLU A 53 -8.01 6.09 4.86
N HIS A 54 -7.36 6.85 5.73
CA HIS A 54 -7.90 8.12 6.20
C HIS A 54 -8.05 9.15 5.08
N VAL A 55 -7.11 9.23 4.14
CA VAL A 55 -7.22 10.12 2.98
C VAL A 55 -8.40 9.72 2.09
N CYS A 56 -8.68 8.43 1.94
CA CYS A 56 -9.84 7.96 1.18
C CYS A 56 -11.17 8.26 1.89
N GLU A 57 -11.21 8.32 3.23
CA GLU A 57 -12.40 8.80 3.95
C GLU A 57 -12.74 10.27 3.62
N LEU A 58 -11.74 11.05 3.17
CA LEU A 58 -11.90 12.47 2.82
C LEU A 58 -12.19 12.69 1.33
N ARG A 59 -12.05 11.66 0.48
CA ARG A 59 -12.18 11.75 -0.98
C ARG A 59 -12.73 10.48 -1.60
N GLU A 60 -13.91 10.59 -2.20
CA GLU A 60 -14.63 9.48 -2.83
C GLU A 60 -13.99 8.98 -4.14
N ASP A 61 -13.13 9.78 -4.77
CA ASP A 61 -12.44 9.44 -6.01
C ASP A 61 -11.15 8.62 -5.81
N LEU A 62 -10.90 8.18 -4.57
CA LEU A 62 -9.74 7.38 -4.20
C LEU A 62 -10.13 5.95 -3.83
N VAL A 63 -9.17 5.03 -3.99
CA VAL A 63 -9.26 3.65 -3.50
C VAL A 63 -7.89 3.18 -3.03
N VAL A 64 -7.82 2.52 -1.87
CA VAL A 64 -6.60 1.94 -1.31
C VAL A 64 -6.36 0.57 -1.94
N GLY A 65 -5.27 0.44 -2.68
CA GLY A 65 -4.77 -0.83 -3.19
C GLY A 65 -3.97 -1.61 -2.16
N PRO A 66 -3.49 -2.82 -2.52
CA PRO A 66 -2.69 -3.64 -1.62
C PRO A 66 -1.37 -2.95 -1.26
N ALA A 67 -0.99 -3.00 0.02
CA ALA A 67 0.26 -2.42 0.48
C ALA A 67 1.49 -3.21 -0.01
N VAL A 68 2.55 -2.50 -0.39
CA VAL A 68 3.89 -3.04 -0.60
C VAL A 68 4.60 -3.07 0.76
N GLY A 69 4.51 -4.20 1.45
CA GLY A 69 5.00 -4.33 2.83
C GLY A 69 6.46 -4.78 2.99
N ILE A 70 7.14 -5.17 1.90
CA ILE A 70 8.58 -5.46 1.92
C ILE A 70 9.29 -4.48 1.00
N GLY A 71 10.13 -3.63 1.59
CA GLY A 71 10.82 -2.53 0.93
C GLY A 71 12.31 -2.81 0.69
N ALA A 72 13.07 -1.72 0.56
CA ALA A 72 14.50 -1.74 0.26
C ALA A 72 15.36 -1.38 1.50
N SER A 73 15.15 -2.12 2.59
CA SER A 73 15.71 -1.84 3.93
C SER A 73 17.03 -2.57 4.22
N GLY A 74 17.94 -2.59 3.25
CA GLY A 74 19.14 -3.45 3.30
C GLY A 74 20.11 -3.08 4.44
N GLU A 75 20.16 -1.80 4.81
CA GLU A 75 20.92 -1.24 5.93
C GLU A 75 20.49 -1.81 7.29
N HIS A 76 19.27 -2.37 7.39
CA HIS A 76 18.72 -2.99 8.59
C HIS A 76 18.91 -4.52 8.64
N ALA A 77 19.63 -5.12 7.68
CA ALA A 77 19.82 -6.58 7.58
C ALA A 77 20.57 -7.21 8.77
N GLY A 78 21.26 -6.41 9.58
CA GLY A 78 21.92 -6.88 10.82
C GLY A 78 20.97 -7.23 11.96
N PHE A 79 19.67 -6.92 11.83
CA PHE A 79 18.66 -7.17 12.85
C PHE A 79 17.73 -8.31 12.43
N GLU A 80 17.49 -9.24 13.34
CA GLU A 80 16.61 -10.40 13.10
C GLU A 80 15.18 -9.94 12.76
N GLY A 81 14.61 -10.55 11.72
CA GLY A 81 13.25 -10.27 11.26
C GLY A 81 13.15 -9.26 10.11
N THR A 82 14.19 -8.46 9.84
CA THR A 82 14.22 -7.58 8.66
C THR A 82 14.21 -8.41 7.37
N LEU A 83 13.29 -8.10 6.45
CA LEU A 83 13.28 -8.61 5.09
C LEU A 83 13.39 -7.44 4.11
N SER A 84 14.29 -7.56 3.14
CA SER A 84 14.54 -6.53 2.13
C SER A 84 14.66 -7.15 0.75
N ILE A 85 13.98 -6.55 -0.23
CA ILE A 85 14.09 -6.95 -1.64
C ILE A 85 15.16 -6.14 -2.40
N GLY A 86 15.71 -5.09 -1.77
CA GLY A 86 16.66 -4.18 -2.40
C GLY A 86 16.02 -3.18 -3.36
N THR A 87 16.75 -2.11 -3.65
CA THR A 87 16.26 -0.96 -4.42
C THR A 87 15.83 -1.35 -5.84
N ASP A 88 16.64 -2.12 -6.57
CA ASP A 88 16.35 -2.47 -7.96
C ASP A 88 15.05 -3.28 -8.12
N ALA A 89 14.83 -4.23 -7.21
CA ALA A 89 13.60 -5.03 -7.20
C ALA A 89 12.39 -4.16 -6.82
N LEU A 90 12.52 -3.32 -5.78
CA LEU A 90 11.46 -2.40 -5.37
C LEU A 90 11.10 -1.43 -6.50
N THR A 91 12.08 -0.83 -7.16
CA THR A 91 11.85 0.05 -8.31
C THR A 91 11.11 -0.68 -9.42
N THR A 92 11.51 -1.92 -9.74
CA THR A 92 10.84 -2.73 -10.76
C THR A 92 9.38 -2.97 -10.38
N VAL A 93 9.11 -3.37 -9.13
CA VAL A 93 7.74 -3.59 -8.62
C VAL A 93 6.90 -2.33 -8.74
N LEU A 94 7.39 -1.18 -8.26
CA LEU A 94 6.62 0.08 -8.27
C LEU A 94 6.35 0.58 -9.69
N VAL A 95 7.33 0.45 -10.59
CA VAL A 95 7.16 0.84 -12.01
C VAL A 95 6.15 -0.07 -12.71
N GLU A 96 6.22 -1.39 -12.50
CA GLU A 96 5.28 -2.32 -13.13
C GLU A 96 3.87 -2.20 -12.54
N LEU A 97 3.74 -1.95 -11.24
CA LEU A 97 2.44 -1.61 -10.63
C LEU A 97 1.83 -0.36 -11.25
N ALA A 98 2.63 0.71 -11.40
CA ALA A 98 2.15 1.94 -12.01
C ALA A 98 1.78 1.77 -13.49
N ARG A 99 2.56 0.98 -14.26
CA ARG A 99 2.24 0.63 -15.65
C ARG A 99 0.96 -0.19 -15.76
N SER A 100 0.72 -1.11 -14.84
CA SER A 100 -0.47 -1.98 -14.83
C SER A 100 -1.73 -1.28 -14.32
N ALA A 101 -1.61 -0.10 -13.69
CA ALA A 101 -2.74 0.66 -13.16
C ALA A 101 -3.49 1.49 -14.23
N ASP A 102 -3.44 1.08 -15.51
CA ASP A 102 -4.00 1.81 -16.65
C ASP A 102 -5.53 1.95 -16.63
N ALA A 103 -6.23 1.06 -15.91
CA ALA A 103 -7.66 1.13 -15.66
C ALA A 103 -8.07 2.22 -14.66
N PHE A 104 -7.12 2.83 -13.96
CA PHE A 104 -7.34 3.91 -13.00
C PHE A 104 -7.06 5.29 -13.61
N ALA A 105 -7.67 6.33 -13.03
CA ALA A 105 -7.40 7.71 -13.41
C ALA A 105 -5.98 8.18 -13.00
N GLY A 106 -5.31 7.43 -12.13
CA GLY A 106 -3.94 7.62 -11.69
C GLY A 106 -3.56 6.65 -10.58
N VAL A 107 -2.26 6.62 -10.25
CA VAL A 107 -1.70 5.89 -9.11
C VAL A 107 -0.88 6.84 -8.25
N VAL A 108 -1.03 6.76 -6.93
CA VAL A 108 -0.37 7.63 -5.94
C VAL A 108 0.15 6.83 -4.77
#